data_AF-A0A850QWZ9-F1
#
_entry.id   AF-A0A850QWZ9-F1
#
_cell.length_a   1.000
_cell.length_b   1.000
_cell.length_c   1.000
_cell.angle_alpha   90.00
_cell.angle_beta   90.00
_cell.angle_gamma   90.00
#
_symmetry.space_group_name_H-M   'P 1'
#
loop_
_entity.id
_entity.type
_entity.pdbx_description
1 polymer ?
#
loop_
_entity_poly.entity_id
_entity_poly.type
_entity_poly.pdbx_seq_one_letter_code
_entity_poly.pdbx_strand_id
1 'polypeptide(L)'
;MRILLSIYILLCLLVLPAGAAKFNPTSQPLELQTLLTMNGHALGSVLITIDTDDSISLDSKQTLELLSKSLSGDIINQLKGESKQGRLTPDDFKRKGVELVFNPELFEMQLTMQKAQQKEHALSAIMKQPNRKYQADAKLSGYLNSRAALVHDEYKNQQASDSNITQYYQFETGVRWKKNFLTSEFTL
;
A
#
# COMPACT_ATOMS: atom_id res chain seq x y z
N MET A 1 29.40 -56.10 28.90
CA MET A 1 28.99 -55.38 27.67
C MET A 1 27.46 -55.27 27.49
N ARG A 2 26.67 -56.33 27.70
CA ARG A 2 25.20 -56.29 27.49
C ARG A 2 24.44 -55.30 28.40
N ILE A 3 24.89 -55.14 29.65
CA ILE A 3 24.23 -54.26 30.64
C ILE A 3 24.46 -52.77 30.29
N LEU A 4 25.65 -52.42 29.82
CA LEU A 4 25.98 -51.07 29.35
C LEU A 4 25.16 -50.67 28.11
N LEU A 5 24.94 -51.61 27.19
CA LEU A 5 24.10 -51.39 26.01
C LEU A 5 22.63 -51.16 26.40
N SER A 6 22.12 -51.91 27.37
CA SER A 6 20.75 -51.75 27.88
C SER A 6 20.54 -50.42 28.60
N ILE A 7 21.53 -49.97 29.38
CA ILE A 7 21.49 -48.65 30.03
C ILE A 7 21.52 -47.53 28.98
N TYR A 8 22.33 -47.67 27.94
CA TYR A 8 22.42 -46.67 26.87
C TYR A 8 21.10 -46.54 26.08
N ILE A 9 20.43 -47.66 25.77
CA ILE A 9 19.12 -47.66 25.11
C ILE A 9 18.04 -47.05 26.01
N LEU A 10 18.07 -47.35 27.32
CA LEU A 10 17.14 -46.77 28.29
C LEU A 10 17.35 -45.24 28.45
N LEU A 11 18.61 -44.78 28.39
CA LEU A 11 18.96 -43.36 28.46
C LEU A 11 18.50 -42.61 27.19
N CYS A 12 18.61 -43.23 26.01
CA CYS A 12 18.10 -42.66 24.75
C CYS A 12 16.57 -42.55 24.70
N LEU A 13 15.83 -43.47 25.33
CA LEU A 13 14.36 -43.42 25.40
C LEU A 13 13.82 -42.32 26.33
N LEU A 14 14.66 -41.81 27.25
CA LEU A 14 14.30 -40.73 28.18
C LEU A 14 14.48 -39.33 27.58
N VAL A 15 15.15 -39.21 26.43
CA VAL A 15 15.24 -37.96 25.66
C VAL A 15 14.02 -37.89 24.74
N LEU A 16 12.83 -37.74 25.34
CA LEU A 16 11.64 -37.31 24.61
C LEU A 16 11.94 -35.94 23.98
N PRO A 17 11.66 -35.72 22.68
CA PRO A 17 11.76 -34.39 22.12
C PRO A 17 10.81 -33.49 22.93
N ALA A 18 11.34 -32.40 23.48
CA ALA A 18 10.50 -31.34 24.02
C ALA A 18 9.53 -30.94 22.92
N GLY A 19 8.25 -31.32 23.07
CA GLY A 19 7.21 -30.99 22.11
C GLY A 19 7.22 -29.49 21.87
N ALA A 20 7.06 -29.06 20.61
CA ALA A 20 7.01 -27.65 20.26
C ALA A 20 6.07 -26.92 21.23
N ALA A 21 6.58 -25.86 21.85
CA ALA A 21 5.82 -25.10 22.84
C ALA A 21 4.53 -24.59 22.20
N LYS A 22 3.40 -24.92 22.82
CA LYS A 22 2.07 -24.54 22.38
C LYS A 22 1.95 -23.01 22.31
N PHE A 23 1.43 -22.49 21.20
CA PHE A 23 1.33 -21.05 20.96
C PHE A 23 0.24 -20.39 21.83
N ASN A 24 -0.89 -21.06 22.01
CA ASN A 24 -1.90 -20.72 23.01
C ASN A 24 -1.67 -21.54 24.29
N PRO A 25 -1.03 -20.97 25.33
CA PRO A 25 -0.77 -21.68 26.57
C PRO A 25 -2.05 -21.93 27.40
N THR A 26 -3.19 -21.37 26.99
CA THR A 26 -4.44 -21.48 27.72
C THR A 26 -5.26 -22.69 27.25
N SER A 27 -6.24 -23.07 28.06
CA SER A 27 -7.24 -24.10 27.71
C SER A 27 -8.50 -23.53 27.07
N GLN A 28 -8.47 -22.25 26.67
CA GLN A 28 -9.59 -21.54 26.05
C GLN A 28 -9.14 -20.85 24.76
N PRO A 29 -10.05 -20.58 23.81
CA PRO A 29 -9.72 -19.74 22.67
C PRO A 29 -9.31 -18.34 23.13
N LEU A 30 -8.27 -17.80 22.52
CA LEU A 30 -7.75 -16.46 22.82
C LEU A 30 -8.12 -15.51 21.68
N GLU A 31 -8.87 -14.47 21.98
CA GLU A 31 -9.20 -13.41 21.01
C GLU A 31 -8.21 -12.26 21.14
N LEU A 32 -7.53 -11.94 20.05
CA LEU A 32 -6.50 -10.91 19.99
C LEU A 32 -6.79 -9.92 18.88
N GLN A 33 -6.65 -8.64 19.20
CA GLN A 33 -6.73 -7.59 18.21
C GLN A 33 -5.33 -7.27 17.67
N THR A 34 -5.10 -7.57 16.40
CA THR A 34 -3.77 -7.48 15.76
C THR A 34 -3.78 -6.49 14.60
N LEU A 35 -2.60 -6.09 14.14
CA LEU A 35 -2.47 -5.27 12.93
C LEU A 35 -2.44 -6.17 11.69
N LEU A 36 -3.29 -5.90 10.70
CA LEU A 36 -3.22 -6.53 9.39
C LEU A 36 -2.34 -5.71 8.47
N THR A 37 -1.28 -6.32 7.95
CA THR A 37 -0.40 -5.72 6.96
C THR A 37 -0.50 -6.49 5.64
N MET A 38 -0.31 -5.80 4.51
CA MET A 38 -0.26 -6.39 3.19
C MET A 38 1.01 -5.94 2.47
N ASN A 39 1.87 -6.89 2.11
CA ASN A 39 3.16 -6.62 1.46
C ASN A 39 3.95 -5.52 2.21
N GLY A 40 3.91 -5.54 3.55
CA GLY A 40 4.59 -4.57 4.43
C GLY A 40 3.82 -3.27 4.71
N HIS A 41 2.63 -3.07 4.13
CA HIS A 41 1.82 -1.87 4.37
C HIS A 41 0.65 -2.14 5.32
N ALA A 42 0.48 -1.30 6.34
CA ALA A 42 -0.63 -1.40 7.29
C ALA A 42 -1.98 -1.15 6.60
N LEU A 43 -2.94 -2.07 6.80
CA LEU A 43 -4.31 -1.94 6.31
C LEU A 43 -5.30 -1.54 7.41
N GLY A 44 -5.04 -1.96 8.64
CA GLY A 44 -5.91 -1.69 9.79
C GLY A 44 -5.87 -2.84 10.80
N SER A 45 -6.69 -2.77 11.84
CA SER A 45 -6.72 -3.79 12.88
C SER A 45 -7.79 -4.85 12.63
N VAL A 46 -7.46 -6.11 12.91
CA VAL A 46 -8.33 -7.27 12.75
C VAL A 46 -8.38 -8.09 14.03
N LEU A 47 -9.55 -8.67 14.32
CA LEU A 47 -9.70 -9.64 15.40
C LEU A 47 -9.31 -11.04 14.89
N ILE A 48 -8.35 -11.66 15.59
CA ILE A 48 -7.99 -13.07 15.40
C ILE A 48 -8.42 -13.86 16.64
N THR A 49 -8.73 -15.13 16.44
CA THR A 49 -8.83 -16.11 17.51
C THR A 49 -7.78 -17.17 17.28
N ILE A 50 -7.05 -17.47 18.35
CA ILE A 50 -6.16 -18.62 18.43
C ILE A 50 -6.88 -19.66 19.26
N ASP A 51 -7.30 -20.75 18.64
CA ASP A 51 -8.02 -21.82 19.30
C ASP A 51 -7.09 -22.65 20.21
N THR A 52 -7.68 -23.62 20.91
CA THR A 52 -6.96 -24.46 21.87
C THR A 52 -6.01 -25.46 21.20
N ASP A 53 -6.06 -25.60 19.89
CA ASP A 53 -5.15 -26.40 19.06
C ASP A 53 -4.12 -25.54 18.30
N ASP A 54 -3.98 -24.26 18.70
CA ASP A 54 -3.16 -23.24 18.04
C ASP A 54 -3.61 -22.86 16.63
N SER A 55 -4.77 -23.34 16.17
CA SER A 55 -5.32 -22.89 14.89
C SER A 55 -5.73 -21.42 14.97
N ILE A 56 -5.41 -20.67 13.92
CA ILE A 56 -5.70 -19.24 13.83
C ILE A 56 -6.86 -19.03 12.88
N SER A 57 -7.80 -18.20 13.29
CA SER A 57 -8.91 -17.80 12.46
C SER A 57 -9.26 -16.33 12.67
N LEU A 58 -9.73 -15.67 11.62
CA LEU A 58 -10.05 -14.25 11.60
C LEU A 58 -11.55 -14.05 11.45
N ASP A 59 -12.09 -12.97 12.04
CA ASP A 59 -13.46 -12.55 11.75
C ASP A 59 -13.60 -12.21 10.26
N SER A 60 -14.45 -12.94 9.54
CA SER A 60 -14.54 -12.83 8.09
C SER A 60 -15.11 -11.49 7.65
N LYS A 61 -16.06 -10.91 8.39
CA LYS A 61 -16.74 -9.67 8.00
C LYS A 61 -15.77 -8.50 8.06
N GLN A 62 -15.12 -8.31 9.21
CA GLN A 62 -14.13 -7.27 9.44
C GLN A 62 -12.94 -7.42 8.49
N THR A 63 -12.42 -8.65 8.34
CA THR A 63 -11.25 -8.92 7.49
C THR A 63 -11.55 -8.59 6.03
N LEU A 64 -12.68 -9.06 5.49
CA LEU A 64 -13.05 -8.79 4.10
C LEU A 64 -13.37 -7.31 3.85
N GLU A 65 -13.95 -6.62 4.82
CA GLU A 65 -14.18 -5.16 4.73
C GLU A 65 -12.86 -4.40 4.58
N LEU A 66 -11.85 -4.71 5.41
CA LEU A 66 -10.52 -4.12 5.30
C LEU A 66 -9.85 -4.42 3.96
N LEU A 67 -9.91 -5.68 3.52
CA LEU A 67 -9.27 -6.14 2.30
C LEU A 67 -9.95 -5.63 1.02
N SER A 68 -11.25 -5.29 1.06
CA SER A 68 -12.01 -4.83 -0.11
C SER A 68 -11.43 -3.58 -0.81
N LYS A 69 -10.64 -2.79 -0.06
CA LYS A 69 -9.96 -1.60 -0.58
C LYS A 69 -8.71 -1.95 -1.39
N SER A 70 -8.09 -3.09 -1.10
CA SER A 70 -6.75 -3.45 -1.56
C SER A 70 -6.72 -4.68 -2.48
N LEU A 71 -7.67 -5.61 -2.33
CA LEU A 71 -7.79 -6.81 -3.15
C LEU A 71 -8.80 -6.63 -4.27
N SER A 72 -8.63 -7.41 -5.34
CA SER A 72 -9.61 -7.47 -6.42
C SER A 72 -10.95 -8.03 -5.92
N GLY A 73 -12.05 -7.61 -6.55
CA GLY A 73 -13.39 -8.06 -6.18
C GLY A 73 -13.57 -9.58 -6.28
N ASP A 74 -12.89 -10.22 -7.25
CA ASP A 74 -12.95 -11.66 -7.45
C ASP A 74 -12.37 -12.44 -6.28
N ILE A 75 -11.20 -12.02 -5.76
CA ILE A 75 -10.59 -12.65 -4.58
C ILE A 75 -11.46 -12.45 -3.35
N ILE A 76 -12.03 -11.26 -3.16
CA ILE A 76 -12.94 -11.00 -2.04
C ILE A 76 -14.17 -11.90 -2.11
N ASN A 77 -14.77 -12.07 -3.29
CA ASN A 77 -15.93 -12.94 -3.49
C ASN A 77 -15.57 -14.42 -3.26
N GLN A 78 -14.39 -14.85 -3.72
CA GLN A 78 -13.90 -16.20 -3.49
C GLN A 78 -13.68 -16.47 -2.00
N LEU A 79 -13.00 -15.56 -1.28
CA LEU A 79 -12.79 -15.69 0.17
C LEU A 79 -14.12 -15.66 0.94
N LYS A 80 -15.07 -14.83 0.52
CA LYS A 80 -16.42 -14.80 1.11
C LYS A 80 -17.11 -16.17 1.02
N GLY A 81 -16.91 -16.90 -0.08
CA GLY A 81 -17.43 -18.26 -0.26
C GLY A 81 -16.76 -19.33 0.61
N GLU A 82 -15.54 -19.09 1.09
CA GLU A 82 -14.81 -20.00 1.98
C GLU A 82 -15.13 -19.76 3.46
N SER A 83 -15.75 -18.63 3.81
CA SER A 83 -16.08 -18.29 5.21
C SER A 83 -17.01 -19.33 5.82
N LYS A 84 -16.55 -19.99 6.88
CA LYS A 84 -17.32 -20.96 7.66
C LYS A 84 -17.62 -20.37 9.01
N GLN A 85 -18.91 -20.34 9.37
CA GLN A 85 -19.37 -19.77 10.65
C GLN A 85 -18.89 -18.33 10.90
N GLY A 86 -18.71 -17.55 9.82
CA GLY A 86 -18.23 -16.17 9.91
C GLY A 86 -16.72 -16.04 10.14
N ARG A 87 -15.93 -17.11 9.99
CA ARG A 87 -14.49 -17.11 10.19
C ARG A 87 -13.73 -17.51 8.92
N LEU A 88 -12.52 -16.96 8.77
CA LEU A 88 -11.55 -17.34 7.73
C LEU A 88 -10.25 -17.81 8.37
N THR A 89 -9.67 -18.86 7.83
CA THR A 89 -8.39 -19.43 8.27
C THR A 89 -7.28 -19.06 7.27
N PRO A 90 -6.00 -19.04 7.68
CA PRO A 90 -4.88 -18.88 6.75
C PRO A 90 -4.92 -19.81 5.54
N ASP A 91 -5.40 -21.05 5.71
CA ASP A 91 -5.53 -22.00 4.61
C ASP A 91 -6.57 -21.57 3.56
N ASP A 92 -7.62 -20.85 3.98
CA ASP A 92 -8.62 -20.31 3.05
C ASP A 92 -8.00 -19.26 2.12
N PHE A 93 -7.09 -18.43 2.65
CA PHE A 93 -6.30 -17.48 1.87
C PHE A 93 -5.31 -18.20 0.95
N LYS A 94 -4.61 -19.20 1.47
CA LYS A 94 -3.60 -19.97 0.73
C LYS A 94 -4.19 -20.64 -0.51
N ARG A 95 -5.41 -21.17 -0.42
CA ARG A 95 -6.15 -21.75 -1.56
C ARG A 95 -6.43 -20.74 -2.69
N LYS A 96 -6.37 -19.44 -2.41
CA LYS A 96 -6.54 -18.35 -3.39
C LYS A 96 -5.20 -17.74 -3.82
N GLY A 97 -4.09 -18.38 -3.47
CA GLY A 97 -2.74 -17.91 -3.75
C GLY A 97 -2.35 -16.69 -2.93
N VAL A 98 -2.94 -16.53 -1.73
CA VAL A 98 -2.63 -15.46 -0.79
C VAL A 98 -2.05 -16.08 0.46
N GLU A 99 -0.83 -15.70 0.82
CA GLU A 99 -0.21 -16.18 2.04
C GLU A 99 -0.61 -15.27 3.21
N LEU A 100 -1.01 -15.87 4.32
CA LEU A 100 -1.40 -15.15 5.54
C LEU A 100 -0.70 -15.80 6.72
N VAL A 101 0.15 -15.04 7.41
CA VAL A 101 0.98 -15.55 8.51
C VAL A 101 0.83 -14.63 9.72
N PHE A 102 0.68 -15.21 10.90
CA PHE A 102 0.77 -14.45 12.14
C PHE A 102 2.23 -14.34 12.59
N ASN A 103 2.71 -13.11 12.78
CA ASN A 103 4.01 -12.83 13.37
C ASN A 103 3.82 -12.42 14.84
N PRO A 104 4.16 -13.28 15.81
CA PRO A 104 3.98 -12.99 17.23
C PRO A 104 4.93 -11.91 17.77
N GLU A 105 6.10 -11.72 17.15
CA GLU A 105 7.09 -10.72 17.61
C GLU A 105 6.63 -9.30 17.29
N LEU A 106 6.03 -9.11 16.12
CA LEU A 106 5.49 -7.82 15.68
C LEU A 106 4.01 -7.64 16.04
N PHE A 107 3.34 -8.72 16.45
CA PHE A 107 1.91 -8.77 16.71
C PHE A 107 1.06 -8.40 15.47
N GLU A 108 1.46 -8.95 14.33
CA GLU A 108 0.89 -8.65 13.02
C GLU A 108 0.34 -9.90 12.33
N MET A 109 -0.79 -9.75 11.64
CA MET A 109 -1.20 -10.65 10.57
C MET A 109 -0.63 -10.12 9.25
N GLN A 110 0.29 -10.86 8.67
CA GLN A 110 1.03 -10.48 7.48
C GLN A 110 0.45 -11.19 6.26
N LEU A 111 -0.15 -10.42 5.35
CA LEU A 111 -0.70 -10.90 4.10
C LEU A 111 0.32 -10.64 2.97
N THR A 112 0.74 -11.69 2.29
CA THR A 112 1.64 -11.62 1.14
C THR A 112 0.95 -12.15 -0.11
N MET A 113 1.04 -11.40 -1.20
CA MET A 113 0.47 -11.83 -2.48
C MET A 113 1.19 -11.23 -3.69
N GLN A 114 1.01 -11.87 -4.84
CA GLN A 114 1.57 -11.40 -6.11
C GLN A 114 0.82 -10.17 -6.61
N LYS A 115 1.53 -9.29 -7.32
CA LYS A 115 1.00 -8.01 -7.82
C LYS A 115 -0.24 -8.18 -8.72
N ALA A 116 -0.33 -9.28 -9.48
CA ALA A 116 -1.48 -9.57 -10.35
C ALA A 116 -2.79 -9.84 -9.59
N GLN A 117 -2.72 -10.13 -8.29
CA GLN A 117 -3.87 -10.39 -7.42
C GLN A 117 -4.32 -9.14 -6.66
N GLN A 118 -3.50 -8.09 -6.64
CA GLN A 118 -3.86 -6.82 -6.03
C GLN A 118 -4.89 -6.11 -6.90
N LYS A 119 -5.73 -5.28 -6.27
CA LYS A 119 -6.61 -4.38 -7.01
C LYS A 119 -5.75 -3.50 -7.90
N GLU A 120 -6.02 -3.48 -9.19
CA GLU A 120 -5.36 -2.53 -10.09
C GLU A 120 -5.76 -1.12 -9.67
N HIS A 121 -4.86 -0.45 -8.95
CA HIS A 121 -4.88 0.98 -8.85
C HIS A 121 -4.38 1.51 -10.19
N ALA A 122 -5.29 1.60 -11.16
CA ALA A 122 -5.04 2.45 -12.29
C ALA A 122 -4.73 3.84 -11.71
N LEU A 123 -3.50 4.31 -11.90
CA LEU A 123 -3.11 5.71 -11.74
C LEU A 123 -3.80 6.51 -12.86
N SER A 124 -5.12 6.41 -12.93
CA SER A 124 -5.94 7.25 -13.75
C SER A 124 -6.09 8.54 -12.97
N ALA A 125 -5.35 9.57 -13.37
CA ALA A 125 -5.62 10.97 -13.01
C ALA A 125 -7.00 11.46 -13.52
N ILE A 126 -7.94 10.54 -13.78
CA ILE A 126 -9.33 10.77 -14.14
C ILE A 126 -10.16 10.11 -13.05
N MET A 127 -10.16 10.76 -11.90
CA MET A 127 -11.07 10.48 -10.80
C MET A 127 -12.50 10.65 -11.35
N LYS A 128 -13.23 9.56 -11.57
CA LYS A 128 -14.66 9.60 -11.90
C LYS A 128 -15.40 10.06 -10.65
N GLN A 129 -15.41 11.37 -10.42
CA GLN A 129 -16.04 11.94 -9.24
C GLN A 129 -17.56 11.91 -9.40
N PRO A 130 -18.30 11.32 -8.45
CA PRO A 130 -19.74 11.39 -8.42
C PRO A 130 -20.14 12.85 -8.18
N ASN A 131 -20.70 13.48 -9.22
CA ASN A 131 -21.54 14.67 -9.17
C ASN A 131 -21.07 15.80 -8.24
N ARG A 132 -19.77 16.11 -8.20
CA ARG A 132 -19.30 17.37 -7.63
C ARG A 132 -19.43 18.44 -8.71
N LYS A 133 -20.29 19.44 -8.47
CA LYS A 133 -20.26 20.71 -9.19
C LYS A 133 -18.96 21.44 -8.84
N TYR A 134 -17.86 21.03 -9.44
CA TYR A 134 -16.68 21.86 -9.48
C TYR A 134 -17.06 23.13 -10.24
N GLN A 135 -16.79 24.26 -9.59
CA GLN A 135 -16.95 25.66 -10.03
C GLN A 135 -17.42 25.83 -11.48
N ALA A 136 -18.56 26.52 -11.65
CA ALA A 136 -19.05 26.89 -12.96
C ALA A 136 -17.93 27.60 -13.74
N ASP A 137 -17.58 27.07 -14.92
CA ASP A 137 -16.64 27.72 -15.82
C ASP A 137 -17.07 29.18 -16.01
N ALA A 138 -16.15 30.11 -15.75
CA ALA A 138 -16.40 31.53 -16.01
C ALA A 138 -16.70 31.69 -17.51
N LYS A 139 -17.79 32.41 -17.84
CA LYS A 139 -18.19 32.63 -19.24
C LYS A 139 -17.06 33.27 -20.06
N LEU A 140 -16.25 34.09 -19.41
CA LEU A 140 -15.06 34.73 -19.93
C LEU A 140 -13.98 34.72 -18.85
N SER A 141 -12.78 34.26 -19.17
CA SER A 141 -11.60 34.34 -18.29
C SER A 141 -10.34 34.57 -19.13
N GLY A 142 -9.28 35.07 -18.50
CA GLY A 142 -8.01 35.24 -19.19
C GLY A 142 -6.85 35.47 -18.22
N TYR A 143 -5.64 35.49 -18.77
CA TYR A 143 -4.41 35.78 -18.05
C TYR A 143 -3.49 36.67 -18.88
N LEU A 144 -2.58 37.34 -18.17
CA LEU A 144 -1.42 38.04 -18.71
C LEU A 144 -0.22 37.66 -17.83
N ASN A 145 0.77 37.01 -18.42
CA ASN A 145 2.07 36.80 -17.80
C ASN A 145 3.05 37.76 -18.45
N SER A 146 3.87 38.42 -17.66
CA SER A 146 4.99 39.23 -18.13
C SER A 146 6.29 38.75 -17.49
N ARG A 147 7.36 38.70 -18.28
CA ARG A 147 8.72 38.38 -17.83
C ARG A 147 9.66 39.46 -18.36
N ALA A 148 10.56 39.92 -17.52
CA ALA A 148 11.60 40.88 -17.89
C ALA A 148 12.94 40.41 -17.32
N ALA A 149 13.98 40.46 -18.14
CA ALA A 149 15.34 40.13 -17.70
C ALA A 149 16.33 41.17 -18.22
N LEU A 150 17.31 41.47 -17.37
CA LEU A 150 18.48 42.29 -17.71
C LEU A 150 19.71 41.40 -17.56
N VAL A 151 20.43 41.22 -18.66
CA VAL A 151 21.68 40.47 -18.67
C VAL A 151 22.80 41.46 -18.92
N HIS A 152 23.77 41.48 -18.00
CA HIS A 152 24.97 42.30 -18.10
C HIS A 152 26.17 41.39 -18.33
N ASP A 153 26.76 41.48 -19.51
CA ASP A 153 27.94 40.73 -19.89
C ASP A 153 29.15 41.66 -19.89
N GLU A 154 30.15 41.35 -19.06
CA GLU A 154 31.43 42.05 -19.01
C GLU A 154 32.52 41.18 -19.65
N TYR A 155 33.10 41.67 -20.75
CA TYR A 155 34.24 41.02 -21.41
C TYR A 155 35.52 41.78 -21.08
N LYS A 156 36.41 41.12 -20.32
CA LYS A 156 37.70 41.70 -19.94
C LYS A 156 38.82 41.11 -20.80
N ASN A 157 39.27 41.87 -21.80
CA ASN A 157 40.50 41.57 -22.56
C ASN A 157 41.63 42.50 -22.10
N GLN A 158 42.89 42.07 -22.30
CA GLN A 158 44.09 42.74 -21.76
C GLN A 158 44.29 44.20 -22.24
N GLN A 159 43.51 44.70 -23.20
CA GLN A 159 43.62 46.05 -23.76
C GLN A 159 42.33 46.88 -23.75
N ALA A 160 41.16 46.30 -23.44
CA ALA A 160 39.90 47.06 -23.30
C ALA A 160 38.86 46.27 -22.48
N SER A 161 38.02 47.01 -21.76
CA SER A 161 36.81 46.49 -21.09
C SER A 161 35.61 46.84 -21.98
N ASP A 162 34.90 45.82 -22.44
CA ASP A 162 33.64 45.99 -23.18
C ASP A 162 32.50 45.44 -22.32
N SER A 163 31.40 46.17 -22.23
CA SER A 163 30.22 45.76 -21.48
C SER A 163 28.98 45.88 -22.34
N ASN A 164 28.17 44.83 -22.33
CA ASN A 164 26.91 44.78 -23.04
C ASN A 164 25.77 44.54 -22.06
N ILE A 165 24.70 45.33 -22.19
CA ILE A 165 23.47 45.14 -21.45
C ILE A 165 22.41 44.70 -22.46
N THR A 166 21.97 43.45 -22.34
CA THR A 166 20.84 42.93 -23.11
C THR A 166 19.58 42.93 -22.26
N GLN A 167 18.49 43.44 -22.83
CA GLN A 167 17.18 43.48 -22.20
C GLN A 167 16.26 42.50 -22.91
N TYR A 168 15.53 41.72 -22.14
CA TYR A 168 14.55 40.77 -22.66
C TYR A 168 13.19 41.05 -22.04
N TYR A 169 12.17 41.19 -22.88
CA TYR A 169 10.79 41.30 -22.44
C TYR A 169 9.95 40.23 -23.11
N GLN A 170 9.15 39.52 -22.32
CA GLN A 170 8.22 38.51 -22.83
C GLN A 170 6.85 38.74 -22.23
N PHE A 171 5.83 38.74 -23.08
CA PHE A 171 4.44 38.86 -22.70
C PHE A 171 3.66 37.66 -23.26
N GLU A 172 2.90 37.01 -22.40
CA GLU A 172 2.05 35.89 -22.76
C GLU A 172 0.64 36.21 -22.29
N THR A 173 -0.33 36.16 -23.19
CA THR A 173 -1.74 36.37 -22.84
C THR A 173 -2.58 35.22 -23.34
N GLY A 174 -3.60 34.87 -22.55
CA GLY A 174 -4.60 33.89 -22.91
C GLY A 174 -5.98 34.41 -22.58
N VAL A 175 -6.93 34.24 -23.50
CA VAL A 175 -8.34 34.56 -23.28
C VAL A 175 -9.17 33.32 -23.61
N ARG A 176 -10.03 32.93 -22.66
CA ARG A 176 -11.02 31.86 -22.81
C ARG A 176 -12.40 32.46 -22.87
N TRP A 177 -13.11 32.17 -23.95
CA TRP A 177 -14.53 32.47 -24.09
C TRP A 177 -15.29 31.18 -24.38
N LYS A 178 -16.12 30.74 -23.41
CA LYS A 178 -16.77 29.42 -23.43
C LYS A 178 -15.75 28.29 -23.66
N LYS A 179 -15.85 27.57 -24.79
CA LYS A 179 -14.97 26.46 -25.17
C LYS A 179 -13.79 26.90 -26.05
N ASN A 180 -13.76 28.15 -26.48
CA ASN A 180 -12.70 28.68 -27.33
C ASN A 180 -11.62 29.30 -26.46
N PHE A 181 -10.37 28.99 -26.78
CA PHE A 181 -9.20 29.52 -26.07
C PHE A 181 -8.22 30.06 -27.10
N LEU A 182 -7.79 31.30 -26.88
CA LEU A 182 -6.89 32.02 -27.78
C LEU A 182 -5.70 32.50 -26.96
N THR A 183 -4.49 32.20 -27.43
CA THR A 183 -3.24 32.61 -26.79
C THR A 183 -2.38 33.41 -27.75
N SER A 184 -1.61 34.33 -27.19
CA SER A 184 -0.63 35.10 -27.93
C SER A 184 0.61 35.30 -27.09
N GLU A 185 1.77 35.24 -27.74
CA GLU A 185 3.08 35.41 -27.13
C GLU A 185 3.86 36.46 -27.91
N PHE A 186 4.50 37.38 -27.19
CA PHE A 186 5.30 38.45 -27.76
C PHE A 186 6.63 38.53 -27.02
N THR A 187 7.73 38.63 -27.77
CA THR A 187 9.09 38.81 -27.25
C THR A 187 9.70 40.05 -27.88
N LEU A 188 10.31 40.90 -27.05
CA LEU A 188 10.97 42.16 -27.41
C LEU A 188 12.39 42.18 -26.84
#